data_AF-A0A9D7LN88-F1
#
_entry.id   AF-A0A9D7LN88-F1
#
_cell.length_a   1.000
_cell.length_b   1.000
_cell.length_c   1.000
_cell.angle_alpha   90.00
_cell.angle_beta   90.00
_cell.angle_gamma   90.00
#
_symmetry.space_group_name_H-M   'P 1'
#
loop_
_entity.id
_entity.type
_entity.pdbx_description
1 polymer ?
#
loop_
_entity_poly.entity_id
_entity_poly.type
_entity_poly.pdbx_seq_one_letter_code
_entity_poly.pdbx_strand_id
1 'polypeptide(L)'
;MGILDWFKHRAGHFDTDRLSEEMVRWAVDKAVELTNPRLKLPPNLHKRLAPSVETTIRFLQGLVKSLPAVRRMSTGTWSADAALRAFLSRRRT
;
A
#
# COMPACT_ATOMS: atom_id res chain seq x y z
N MET A 1 -4.38 4.52 15.94
CA MET A 1 -5.04 3.63 14.96
C MET A 1 -3.99 2.75 14.29
N GLY A 2 -4.02 1.44 14.57
CA GLY A 2 -3.01 0.48 14.11
C GLY A 2 -3.16 0.08 12.64
N ILE A 3 -2.14 -0.56 12.07
CA ILE A 3 -2.12 -0.98 10.65
C ILE A 3 -3.26 -1.93 10.27
N LEU A 4 -3.73 -2.75 11.23
CA LEU A 4 -4.86 -3.65 11.07
C LEU A 4 -6.19 -2.90 10.98
N ASP A 5 -6.32 -1.82 11.74
CA ASP A 5 -7.52 -0.99 11.76
C ASP A 5 -7.64 -0.23 10.44
N TRP A 6 -6.52 0.25 9.91
CA TRP A 6 -6.44 0.80 8.55
C TRP A 6 -6.85 -0.22 7.47
N PHE A 7 -6.35 -1.45 7.52
CA PHE A 7 -6.67 -2.47 6.51
C PHE A 7 -8.17 -2.77 6.45
N LYS A 8 -8.84 -2.78 7.61
CA LYS A 8 -10.29 -3.04 7.74
C LYS A 8 -11.15 -1.88 7.22
N HIS A 9 -10.74 -0.64 7.45
CA HIS A 9 -11.48 0.54 6.98
C HIS A 9 -11.17 0.92 5.51
N ARG A 10 -10.22 0.22 4.87
CA ARG A 10 -9.72 0.53 3.51
C ARG A 10 -10.67 0.17 2.37
N ALA A 11 -11.49 -0.87 2.53
CA ALA A 11 -12.17 -1.52 1.40
C ALA A 11 -13.27 -0.68 0.72
N GLY A 12 -13.69 0.44 1.31
CA GLY A 12 -14.85 1.20 0.81
C GLY A 12 -14.58 2.59 0.23
N HIS A 13 -13.42 3.22 0.46
CA HIS A 13 -13.29 4.68 0.32
C HIS A 13 -12.04 5.23 -0.40
N PHE A 14 -11.18 4.37 -0.96
CA PHE A 14 -10.05 4.86 -1.77
C PHE A 14 -10.44 4.96 -3.23
N ASP A 15 -10.78 6.17 -3.68
CA ASP A 15 -10.60 6.55 -5.08
C ASP A 15 -9.09 6.48 -5.36
N THR A 16 -8.66 5.33 -5.88
CA THR A 16 -7.22 5.01 -6.03
C THR A 16 -6.57 5.89 -7.09
N ASP A 17 -7.37 6.60 -7.89
CA ASP A 17 -6.88 7.50 -8.93
C ASP A 17 -6.71 8.95 -8.46
N ARG A 18 -7.41 9.36 -7.39
CA ARG A 18 -7.38 10.75 -6.95
C ARG A 18 -6.37 10.97 -5.83
N LEU A 19 -5.29 11.69 -6.15
CA LEU A 19 -4.32 12.15 -5.16
C LEU A 19 -4.88 13.37 -4.39
N SER A 20 -5.53 13.14 -3.25
CA SER A 20 -6.03 14.19 -2.37
C SER A 20 -4.93 14.73 -1.43
N GLU A 21 -4.96 16.04 -1.13
CA GLU A 21 -4.08 16.66 -0.14
C GLU A 21 -4.18 15.99 1.24
N GLU A 22 -5.37 15.52 1.61
CA GLU A 22 -5.59 14.80 2.86
C GLU A 22 -4.83 13.47 2.89
N MET A 23 -4.81 12.75 1.76
CA MET A 23 -4.08 11.50 1.61
C MET A 23 -2.57 11.73 1.69
N VAL A 24 -2.05 12.78 1.04
CA VAL A 24 -0.62 13.14 1.14
C VAL A 24 -0.26 13.48 2.57
N ARG A 25 -1.09 14.28 3.25
CA ARG A 25 -0.85 14.67 4.64
C ARG A 25 -0.80 13.49 5.58
N TRP A 26 -1.77 12.59 5.46
CA TRP A 26 -1.81 11.34 6.21
C TRP A 26 -0.59 10.45 5.92
N ALA A 27 -0.21 10.31 4.65
CA ALA A 27 0.92 9.47 4.25
C ALA A 27 2.26 10.00 4.76
N VAL A 28 2.45 11.33 4.79
CA VAL A 28 3.62 11.97 5.42
C VAL A 28 3.64 11.66 6.92
N ASP A 29 2.52 11.80 7.63
CA ASP A 29 2.46 11.49 9.06
C ASP A 29 2.80 10.03 9.35
N LYS A 30 2.36 9.11 8.48
CA LYS A 30 2.69 7.69 8.56
C LYS A 30 4.15 7.38 8.25
N ALA A 31 4.73 8.00 7.22
CA ALA A 31 6.14 7.84 6.92
C ALA A 31 7.02 8.26 8.11
N VAL A 32 6.64 9.34 8.79
CA VAL A 32 7.31 9.83 9.99
C VAL A 32 7.12 8.89 11.18
N GLU A 33 5.89 8.44 11.45
CA GLU A 33 5.60 7.49 12.53
C GLU A 33 6.36 6.17 12.38
N LEU A 34 6.45 5.64 11.15
CA LEU A 34 7.08 4.35 10.87
C LEU A 34 8.61 4.42 10.79
N THR A 35 9.17 5.55 10.34
CA THR A 35 10.62 5.70 10.16
C THR A 35 11.31 6.23 11.40
N ASN A 36 10.85 7.39 11.90
CA ASN A 36 11.40 8.02 13.08
C ASN A 36 10.43 9.08 13.64
N PRO A 37 9.69 8.77 14.72
CA PRO A 37 8.72 9.68 15.32
C PRO A 37 9.30 11.03 15.76
N ARG A 38 10.62 11.12 16.03
CA ARG A 38 11.29 12.37 16.43
C ARG A 38 11.34 13.40 15.31
N LEU A 39 11.13 12.97 14.06
CA LEU A 39 11.05 13.87 12.93
C LEU A 39 9.80 14.77 12.96
N LYS A 40 8.83 14.58 13.87
CA LYS A 40 7.67 15.49 14.05
C LYS A 40 8.03 16.88 14.59
N LEU A 41 9.23 17.06 15.13
CA LEU A 41 9.67 18.30 15.80
C LEU A 41 9.89 19.52 14.87
N PRO A 42 10.40 19.39 13.62
CA PRO A 42 10.63 20.54 12.75
C PRO A 42 9.31 21.05 12.13
N PRO A 43 8.99 22.35 12.23
CA PRO A 43 7.72 22.92 11.76
C PRO A 43 7.50 22.82 10.24
N ASN A 44 8.57 22.60 9.46
CA ASN A 44 8.53 22.52 8.00
C ASN A 44 8.76 21.11 7.45
N LEU A 45 8.86 20.08 8.30
CA LEU A 45 9.09 18.71 7.86
C LEU A 45 8.01 18.25 6.86
N HIS A 46 6.76 18.57 7.17
CA HIS A 46 5.61 18.14 6.38
C HIS A 46 5.67 18.70 4.96
N LYS A 47 5.94 20.01 4.82
CA LYS A 47 6.15 20.68 3.53
C LYS A 47 7.33 20.12 2.74
N ARG A 48 8.39 19.66 3.42
CA ARG A 48 9.58 19.08 2.78
C ARG A 48 9.35 17.66 2.29
N LEU A 49 8.58 16.85 3.03
CA LEU A 49 8.30 15.46 2.67
C LEU A 49 7.14 15.31 1.69
N ALA A 50 6.19 16.23 1.66
CA ALA A 50 5.00 16.14 0.82
C ALA A 50 5.31 15.84 -0.66
N PRO A 51 6.25 16.52 -1.35
CA PRO A 51 6.55 16.22 -2.76
C PRO A 51 7.11 14.81 -3.00
N SER A 52 7.93 14.32 -2.05
CA SER A 52 8.51 12.97 -2.14
C SER A 52 7.47 11.90 -1.88
N VAL A 53 6.59 12.12 -0.91
CA VAL A 53 5.47 11.22 -0.61
C VAL A 53 4.47 11.18 -1.77
N GLU A 54 4.15 12.32 -2.35
CA GLU A 54 3.29 12.41 -3.54
C GLU A 54 3.87 11.64 -4.74
N THR A 55 5.16 11.80 -5.02
CA THR A 55 5.87 11.03 -6.06
C THR A 55 5.78 9.53 -5.79
N THR A 56 5.99 9.12 -4.53
CA THR A 56 5.91 7.73 -4.11
C THR A 56 4.50 7.17 -4.31
N ILE A 57 3.46 7.92 -3.93
CA ILE A 57 2.07 7.51 -4.10
C ILE A 57 1.75 7.32 -5.58
N ARG A 58 2.12 8.27 -6.45
CA ARG A 58 1.91 8.16 -7.90
C ARG A 58 2.61 6.93 -8.49
N PHE A 59 3.85 6.69 -8.08
CA PHE A 59 4.59 5.50 -8.49
C PHE A 59 3.88 4.21 -8.08
N LEU A 60 3.43 4.12 -6.83
CA LEU A 60 2.67 2.96 -6.33
C LEU A 60 1.33 2.79 -7.04
N GLN A 61 0.61 3.88 -7.34
CA GLN A 61 -0.62 3.83 -8.14
C GLN A 61 -0.36 3.25 -9.53
N GLY A 62 0.71 3.70 -10.19
CA GLY A 62 1.14 3.15 -11.48
C GLY A 62 1.50 1.67 -11.41
N LEU A 63 2.25 1.28 -10.37
CA LEU A 63 2.58 -0.13 -10.13
C LEU A 63 1.33 -0.98 -9.93
N VAL A 64 0.38 -0.55 -9.09
CA VAL A 64 -0.86 -1.30 -8.83
C VAL A 64 -1.64 -1.52 -10.12
N LYS A 65 -1.70 -0.52 -11.02
CA LYS A 65 -2.34 -0.66 -12.33
C LYS A 65 -1.63 -1.64 -13.26
N SER A 66 -0.32 -1.82 -13.09
CA SER A 66 0.47 -2.78 -13.88
C SER A 66 0.37 -4.21 -13.37
N LEU A 67 -0.17 -4.43 -12.16
CA LEU A 67 -0.29 -5.77 -11.61
C LEU A 67 -1.33 -6.58 -12.38
N PRO A 68 -1.10 -7.89 -12.57
CA PRO A 68 -2.08 -8.77 -13.18
C PRO A 68 -3.36 -8.82 -12.35
N ALA A 69 -4.48 -9.10 -13.02
CA ALA A 69 -5.78 -9.19 -12.37
C ALA A 69 -5.74 -10.11 -11.15
N VAL A 70 -6.41 -9.68 -10.06
CA VAL A 70 -6.52 -10.46 -8.83
C VAL A 70 -7.17 -11.80 -9.14
N ARG A 71 -6.48 -12.89 -8.81
CA ARG A 71 -7.01 -14.25 -8.96
C ARG A 71 -8.06 -14.49 -7.90
N ARG A 72 -9.31 -14.79 -8.30
CA ARG A 72 -10.35 -15.21 -7.36
C ARG A 72 -10.00 -16.58 -6.80
N MET A 73 -9.76 -16.64 -5.49
CA MET A 73 -9.54 -17.89 -4.79
C MET A 73 -10.89 -18.57 -4.50
N SER A 74 -10.98 -19.82 -4.91
CA SER A 74 -12.02 -20.77 -4.50
C SER A 74 -11.36 -22.12 -4.27
N THR A 75 -12.03 -23.04 -3.57
CA THR A 75 -11.48 -24.38 -3.33
C THR A 75 -11.13 -25.12 -4.63
N GLY A 76 -11.92 -24.92 -5.69
CA GLY A 76 -11.65 -25.49 -7.02
C GLY A 76 -10.51 -24.77 -7.76
N THR A 77 -10.43 -23.44 -7.65
CA THR A 77 -9.32 -22.67 -8.26
C THR A 77 -7.99 -23.00 -7.61
N TRP A 78 -7.98 -23.30 -6.31
CA TRP A 78 -6.77 -23.64 -5.56
C TRP A 78 -6.06 -24.90 -6.07
N SER A 79 -6.83 -25.93 -6.43
CA SER A 79 -6.26 -27.20 -6.95
C SER A 79 -6.03 -27.19 -8.46
N ALA A 80 -6.77 -26.37 -9.22
CA ALA A 80 -6.67 -26.33 -10.68
C ALA A 80 -5.66 -25.30 -11.21
N ASP A 81 -5.32 -24.26 -10.44
CA ASP A 81 -4.40 -23.20 -10.89
C ASP A 81 -2.94 -23.66 -10.84
N ALA A 82 -2.35 -23.87 -12.02
CA ALA A 82 -0.96 -24.31 -12.17
C ALA A 82 0.05 -23.35 -11.55
N ALA A 83 -0.21 -22.04 -11.55
CA ALA A 83 0.70 -21.05 -10.95
C ALA A 83 0.68 -21.12 -9.42
N LEU A 84 -0.50 -21.31 -8.82
CA LEU A 84 -0.64 -21.51 -7.37
C LEU A 84 0.04 -22.81 -6.93
N ARG A 85 -0.15 -23.90 -7.69
CA ARG A 85 0.53 -25.17 -7.44
C ARG A 85 2.04 -25.00 -7.56
N ALA A 86 2.56 -24.36 -8.61
CA ALA A 86 4.00 -24.15 -8.78
C ALA A 86 4.61 -23.31 -7.64
N PHE A 87 3.92 -22.26 -7.19
CA PHE A 87 4.38 -21.39 -6.11
C PHE A 87 4.49 -22.14 -4.77
N LEU A 88 3.48 -22.96 -4.43
CA LEU A 88 3.41 -23.65 -3.14
C LEU A 88 4.07 -25.04 -3.12
N SER A 89 4.23 -25.68 -4.29
CA SER A 89 4.90 -26.98 -4.40
C SER A 89 6.43 -26.88 -4.38
N ARG A 90 6.99 -25.66 -4.49
CA ARG A 90 8.43 -25.44 -4.38
C ARG A 90 8.89 -25.70 -2.94
N ARG A 91 9.40 -26.91 -2.68
CA ARG A 91 10.11 -27.24 -1.43
C ARG A 91 11.25 -26.25 -1.26
N ARG A 92 11.28 -25.54 -0.13
CA ARG A 92 12.49 -24.91 0.38
C ARG A 92 13.43 -26.04 0.83
N THR A 93 14.47 -26.31 0.05
CA THR A 93 15.71 -26.91 0.56
C THR A 93 16.61 -25.79 1.05
#